data_AF-A0AAD7VYL9-F1
#
_entry.id   AF-A0AAD7VYL9-F1
#
_cell.length_a   1.000
_cell.length_b   1.000
_cell.length_c   1.000
_cell.angle_alpha   90.00
_cell.angle_beta   90.00
_cell.angle_gamma   90.00
#
_symmetry.space_group_name_H-M   'P 1'
#
loop_
_entity.id
_entity.type
_entity.pdbx_description
1 polymer ?
#
loop_
_entity_poly.entity_id
_entity_poly.type
_entity_poly.pdbx_seq_one_letter_code
_entity_poly.pdbx_strand_id
1 'polypeptide(L)'
;MRAQNEQSLPLHKLITESPTRWGSCLQMMERVLEQEKAIIQVLAADKKTRHLVPTWQDIQVLELVTAALKPLQDFTDALSGEMYVTVSYLKPVIHLLNAEVLNPNEGDTELTQEIKTEALLVENTALGESSLAEDHTDKEKEAATAPQSAKKPKKSLGSFFKKTSSAPASCSQRQIIEQELNSYIMAMAADS
;
A
#
# COMPACT_ATOMS: atom_id res chain seq x y z
N MET A 1 6.05 -33.53 -2.15
CA MET A 1 6.98 -33.39 -1.01
C MET A 1 8.40 -33.90 -1.30
N ARG A 2 8.62 -35.00 -2.05
CA ARG A 2 9.99 -35.47 -2.38
C ARG A 2 10.86 -34.40 -3.07
N ALA A 3 10.36 -33.80 -4.15
CA ALA A 3 11.06 -32.73 -4.87
C ALA A 3 11.38 -31.51 -3.98
N GLN A 4 10.50 -31.14 -3.05
CA GLN A 4 10.76 -30.04 -2.11
C GLN A 4 11.92 -30.37 -1.15
N ASN A 5 11.96 -31.60 -0.62
CA ASN A 5 13.07 -32.06 0.22
C ASN A 5 14.40 -32.09 -0.55
N GLU A 6 14.39 -32.57 -1.79
CA GLU A 6 15.59 -32.63 -2.64
C GLU A 6 16.15 -31.23 -2.96
N GLN A 7 15.27 -30.24 -3.12
CA GLN A 7 15.64 -28.83 -3.35
C GLN A 7 15.86 -28.04 -2.05
N SER A 8 15.78 -28.69 -0.88
CA SER A 8 15.86 -28.03 0.45
C SER A 8 14.87 -26.88 0.63
N LEU A 9 13.68 -27.00 0.05
CA LEU A 9 12.61 -26.00 0.13
C LEU A 9 11.67 -26.29 1.30
N PRO A 10 11.00 -25.25 1.84
CA PRO A 10 9.94 -25.43 2.83
C PRO A 10 8.85 -26.37 2.33
N LEU A 11 8.33 -27.21 3.23
CA LEU A 11 7.30 -28.20 2.94
C LEU A 11 5.90 -27.56 2.93
N HIS A 12 5.62 -26.79 1.88
CA HIS A 12 4.36 -26.08 1.72
C HIS A 12 3.52 -26.64 0.57
N LYS A 13 2.20 -26.60 0.73
CA LYS A 13 1.25 -26.86 -0.35
C LYS A 13 1.12 -25.62 -1.22
N LEU A 14 0.84 -25.82 -2.51
CA LEU A 14 0.44 -24.73 -3.39
C LEU A 14 -0.87 -24.12 -2.89
N ILE A 15 -1.01 -22.81 -3.09
CA ILE A 15 -2.20 -22.05 -2.72
C ILE A 15 -3.01 -21.87 -3.99
N THR A 16 -4.31 -22.12 -3.92
CA THR A 16 -5.24 -21.79 -5.02
C THR A 16 -5.75 -20.38 -4.82
N GLU A 17 -5.79 -19.60 -5.90
CA GLU A 17 -6.40 -18.27 -5.87
C GLU A 17 -7.91 -18.35 -5.58
N SER A 18 -8.44 -17.30 -4.97
CA SER A 18 -9.83 -17.20 -4.55
C SER A 18 -10.38 -15.84 -4.95
N PRO A 19 -11.36 -15.79 -5.88
CA PRO A 19 -11.91 -14.53 -6.37
C PRO A 19 -12.50 -13.63 -5.28
N THR A 20 -12.91 -14.19 -4.14
CA THR A 20 -13.52 -13.45 -3.04
C THR A 20 -12.52 -12.98 -1.99
N ARG A 21 -11.24 -13.35 -2.11
CA ARG A 21 -10.18 -12.96 -1.16
C ARG A 21 -9.10 -12.17 -1.89
N TRP A 22 -9.16 -10.85 -1.75
CA TRP A 22 -8.29 -9.85 -2.40
C TRP A 22 -6.81 -10.24 -2.54
N GLY A 23 -6.15 -10.71 -1.48
CA GLY A 23 -4.73 -11.06 -1.52
C GLY A 23 -4.40 -12.49 -1.97
N SER A 24 -5.38 -13.32 -2.31
CA SER A 24 -5.15 -14.76 -2.55
C SER A 24 -4.34 -15.05 -3.81
N CYS A 25 -4.54 -14.27 -4.88
CA CYS A 25 -3.77 -14.39 -6.12
C CYS A 25 -2.28 -14.07 -5.89
N LEU A 26 -1.99 -12.96 -5.20
CA LEU A 26 -0.62 -12.59 -4.83
C LEU A 26 0.04 -13.66 -3.97
N GLN A 27 -0.67 -14.19 -2.96
CA GLN A 27 -0.15 -15.29 -2.12
C GLN A 27 0.10 -16.58 -2.90
N MET A 28 -0.73 -16.88 -3.92
CA MET A 28 -0.47 -17.99 -4.83
C MET A 28 0.82 -17.77 -5.63
N MET A 29 1.00 -16.57 -6.19
CA MET A 29 2.21 -16.23 -6.95
C MET A 29 3.48 -16.32 -6.09
N GLU A 30 3.45 -15.77 -4.89
CA GLU A 30 4.56 -15.89 -3.92
C GLU A 30 4.88 -17.35 -3.59
N ARG A 31 3.84 -18.19 -3.42
CA ARG A 31 4.03 -19.62 -3.18
C ARG A 31 4.62 -20.34 -4.39
N VAL A 32 4.24 -19.96 -5.60
CA VAL A 32 4.79 -20.52 -6.85
C VAL A 32 6.27 -20.16 -6.97
N LEU A 33 6.63 -18.89 -6.73
CA LEU A 33 8.03 -18.45 -6.74
C LEU A 33 8.86 -19.14 -5.65
N GLU A 34 8.32 -19.29 -4.43
CA GLU A 34 8.99 -20.04 -3.34
C GLU A 34 9.27 -21.51 -3.73
N GLN A 35 8.36 -22.11 -4.49
CA GLN A 35 8.38 -23.54 -4.82
C GLN A 35 8.85 -23.84 -6.25
N GLU A 36 9.35 -22.83 -6.97
CA GLU A 36 9.65 -22.88 -8.40
C GLU A 36 10.44 -24.13 -8.81
N LYS A 37 11.58 -24.37 -8.15
CA LYS A 37 12.48 -25.50 -8.47
C LYS A 37 11.78 -26.85 -8.31
N ALA A 38 10.99 -27.02 -7.25
CA ALA A 38 10.24 -28.24 -7.02
C ALA A 38 9.09 -28.42 -8.03
N ILE A 39 8.43 -27.33 -8.42
CA ILE A 39 7.38 -27.33 -9.45
C ILE A 39 7.97 -27.75 -10.81
N ILE A 40 9.05 -27.08 -11.25
CA ILE A 40 9.73 -27.40 -12.51
C ILE A 40 10.17 -28.87 -12.53
N GLN A 41 10.79 -29.35 -11.44
CA GLN A 41 11.24 -30.73 -11.34
C GLN A 41 10.09 -31.74 -11.49
N VAL A 42 8.97 -31.52 -10.79
CA VAL A 42 7.80 -32.41 -10.84
C VAL A 42 7.13 -32.37 -12.21
N LEU A 43 6.94 -31.18 -12.78
CA LEU A 43 6.27 -31.01 -14.08
C LEU A 43 7.12 -31.56 -15.23
N ALA A 44 8.44 -31.42 -15.17
CA ALA A 44 9.35 -31.92 -16.19
C ALA A 44 9.48 -33.46 -16.19
N ALA A 45 9.26 -34.10 -15.04
CA ALA A 45 9.35 -35.54 -14.90
C ALA A 45 8.18 -36.30 -15.55
N ASP A 46 6.99 -35.70 -15.63
CA ASP A 46 5.82 -36.31 -16.29
C ASP A 46 5.62 -35.75 -17.70
N LYS A 47 5.57 -36.65 -18.69
CA LYS A 47 5.35 -36.33 -20.10
C LYS A 47 4.04 -35.57 -20.33
N LYS A 48 3.00 -35.84 -19.53
CA LYS A 48 1.70 -35.17 -19.67
C LYS A 48 1.75 -33.73 -19.22
N THR A 49 2.50 -33.41 -18.17
CA THR A 49 2.56 -32.07 -17.57
C THR A 49 3.74 -31.23 -18.02
N ARG A 50 4.67 -31.81 -18.79
CA ARG A 50 5.88 -31.14 -19.25
C ARG A 50 5.64 -29.84 -20.03
N HIS A 51 4.50 -29.73 -20.70
CA HIS A 51 4.10 -28.51 -21.42
C HIS A 51 3.66 -27.35 -20.51
N LEU A 52 3.44 -27.62 -19.21
CA LEU A 52 3.09 -26.63 -18.20
C LEU A 52 4.30 -26.10 -17.42
N VAL A 53 5.51 -26.57 -17.75
CA VAL A 53 6.74 -26.09 -17.08
C VAL A 53 6.87 -24.59 -17.39
N PRO A 54 6.87 -23.72 -16.36
CA PRO A 54 7.03 -22.29 -16.57
C PRO A 54 8.33 -21.98 -17.29
N THR A 55 8.26 -21.07 -18.25
CA THR A 55 9.44 -20.51 -18.91
C THR A 55 10.12 -19.48 -18.01
N TRP A 56 11.36 -19.13 -18.33
CA TRP A 56 12.07 -18.06 -17.62
C TRP A 56 11.35 -16.70 -17.75
N GLN A 57 10.65 -16.45 -18.85
CA GLN A 57 9.80 -15.27 -18.98
C GLN A 57 8.62 -15.31 -18.00
N ASP A 58 7.95 -16.46 -17.86
CA ASP A 58 6.82 -16.60 -16.93
C ASP A 58 7.27 -16.30 -15.48
N ILE A 59 8.42 -16.83 -15.07
CA ILE A 59 8.97 -16.58 -13.73
C ILE A 59 9.27 -15.10 -13.49
N GLN A 60 9.91 -14.43 -14.45
CA GLN A 60 10.18 -12.99 -14.32
C GLN A 60 8.89 -12.16 -14.26
N VAL A 61 7.89 -12.47 -15.09
CA VAL A 61 6.60 -11.76 -15.03
C VAL A 61 5.98 -11.96 -13.65
N LEU A 62 5.99 -13.17 -13.11
CA LEU A 62 5.51 -13.44 -11.74
C LEU A 62 6.29 -12.64 -10.69
N GLU A 63 7.62 -12.54 -10.79
CA GLU A 63 8.45 -11.74 -9.88
C GLU A 63 8.12 -10.25 -9.94
N LEU A 64 8.01 -9.69 -11.15
CA LEU A 64 7.72 -8.27 -11.38
C LEU A 64 6.32 -7.90 -10.90
N VAL A 65 5.31 -8.71 -11.21
CA VAL A 65 3.93 -8.48 -10.74
C VAL A 65 3.86 -8.62 -9.22
N THR A 66 4.52 -9.63 -8.64
CA THR A 66 4.57 -9.79 -7.18
C THR A 66 5.22 -8.58 -6.52
N ALA A 67 6.34 -8.09 -7.05
CA ALA A 67 7.03 -6.92 -6.53
C ALA A 67 6.20 -5.63 -6.65
N ALA A 68 5.46 -5.46 -7.75
CA ALA A 68 4.59 -4.31 -7.95
C ALA A 68 3.39 -4.29 -6.97
N LEU A 69 2.81 -5.46 -6.68
CA LEU A 69 1.62 -5.58 -5.83
C LEU A 69 1.92 -5.71 -4.33
N LYS A 70 3.14 -6.13 -3.96
CA LYS A 70 3.52 -6.33 -2.54
C LYS A 70 3.32 -5.08 -1.68
N PRO A 71 3.72 -3.86 -2.10
CA PRO A 71 3.50 -2.65 -1.32
C PRO A 71 2.01 -2.36 -1.06
N LEU A 72 1.13 -2.66 -2.01
CA LEU A 72 -0.32 -2.47 -1.86
C LEU A 72 -0.93 -3.46 -0.86
N GLN A 73 -0.45 -4.71 -0.87
CA GLN A 73 -0.81 -5.70 0.13
C GLN A 73 -0.35 -5.27 1.51
N ASP A 74 0.93 -4.93 1.69
CA ASP A 74 1.49 -4.51 2.97
C ASP A 74 0.77 -3.27 3.52
N PHE A 75 0.42 -2.32 2.64
CA PHE A 75 -0.31 -1.12 2.99
C PHE A 75 -1.75 -1.43 3.45
N THR A 76 -2.46 -2.28 2.72
CA THR A 76 -3.84 -2.67 3.07
C THR A 76 -3.87 -3.52 4.33
N ASP A 77 -2.91 -4.44 4.50
CA ASP A 77 -2.76 -5.23 5.71
C ASP A 77 -2.49 -4.32 6.93
N ALA A 78 -1.62 -3.32 6.78
CA ALA A 78 -1.39 -2.32 7.82
C ALA A 78 -2.67 -1.54 8.16
N LEU A 79 -3.40 -1.05 7.15
CA LEU A 79 -4.66 -0.33 7.36
C LEU A 79 -5.73 -1.19 8.03
N SER A 80 -5.83 -2.46 7.63
CA SER A 80 -6.78 -3.41 8.20
C SER A 80 -6.51 -3.74 9.67
N GLY A 81 -5.26 -3.56 10.12
CA GLY A 81 -4.83 -3.79 11.49
C GLY A 81 -5.01 -2.59 12.43
N GLU A 82 -5.36 -1.40 11.90
CA GLU A 82 -5.53 -0.20 12.73
C GLU A 82 -6.90 -0.21 13.43
N MET A 83 -6.87 0.02 14.74
CA MET A 83 -8.08 -0.02 15.59
C MET A 83 -8.91 1.27 15.50
N TYR A 84 -8.31 2.38 15.07
CA TYR A 84 -8.93 3.70 15.05
C TYR A 84 -8.63 4.44 13.74
N VAL A 85 -9.43 4.16 12.70
CA VAL A 85 -9.39 4.89 11.44
C VAL A 85 -10.60 5.83 11.37
N THR A 86 -10.38 7.14 11.46
CA THR A 86 -11.43 8.15 11.22
C THR A 86 -11.42 8.62 9.77
N VAL A 87 -12.53 9.16 9.28
CA VAL A 87 -12.67 9.66 7.89
C VAL A 87 -11.59 10.69 7.53
N SER A 88 -11.13 11.49 8.50
CA SER A 88 -10.04 12.45 8.32
C SER A 88 -8.69 11.82 7.93
N TYR A 89 -8.46 10.53 8.19
CA TYR A 89 -7.24 9.83 7.78
C TYR A 89 -7.24 9.43 6.32
N LEU A 90 -8.40 9.34 5.66
CA LEU A 90 -8.49 8.84 4.28
C LEU A 90 -7.64 9.69 3.33
N LYS A 91 -7.76 11.02 3.42
CA LYS A 91 -7.08 11.93 2.49
C LYS A 91 -5.55 11.84 2.59
N PRO A 92 -4.93 11.92 3.80
CA PRO A 92 -3.50 11.67 3.94
C PRO A 92 -3.06 10.26 3.51
N VAL A 93 -3.87 9.24 3.79
CA VAL A 93 -3.55 7.83 3.47
C VAL A 93 -3.57 7.58 1.96
N ILE A 94 -4.59 8.07 1.26
CA ILE A 94 -4.68 8.00 -0.21
C ILE A 94 -3.55 8.80 -0.85
N HIS A 95 -3.27 10.00 -0.36
CA HIS A 95 -2.16 10.81 -0.87
C HIS A 95 -0.82 10.08 -0.74
N LEU A 96 -0.56 9.43 0.41
CA LEU A 96 0.63 8.63 0.65
C LEU A 96 0.73 7.43 -0.31
N LEU A 97 -0.38 6.71 -0.52
CA LEU A 97 -0.46 5.61 -1.46
C LEU A 97 -0.06 6.08 -2.87
N ASN A 98 -0.58 7.23 -3.30
CA ASN A 98 -0.35 7.74 -4.65
C ASN A 98 1.05 8.31 -4.83
N ALA A 99 1.55 9.06 -3.84
CA ALA A 99 2.83 9.74 -3.93
C ALA A 99 4.03 8.79 -3.73
N GLU A 100 3.91 7.78 -2.86
CA GLU A 100 5.04 6.93 -2.49
C GLU A 100 4.95 5.50 -3.04
N VAL A 101 3.76 4.92 -3.14
CA VAL A 101 3.60 3.50 -3.51
C VAL A 101 3.31 3.33 -5.00
N LEU A 102 2.35 4.10 -5.51
CA LEU A 102 1.86 4.00 -6.88
C LEU A 102 2.55 4.96 -7.85
N ASN A 103 3.37 5.90 -7.37
CA ASN A 103 4.12 6.77 -8.26
C ASN A 103 5.17 5.95 -9.05
N PRO A 104 5.20 6.05 -10.39
CA PRO A 104 6.23 5.40 -11.20
C PRO A 104 7.62 5.95 -10.82
N ASN A 105 8.54 5.06 -10.46
CA ASN A 105 9.92 5.42 -10.14
C ASN A 105 10.84 5.11 -11.32
N GLU A 106 11.95 5.85 -11.45
CA GLU A 106 12.96 5.60 -12.51
C GLU A 106 13.60 4.20 -12.44
N GLY A 107 13.53 3.53 -11.28
CA GLY A 107 14.01 2.16 -11.08
C GLY A 107 13.00 1.05 -11.40
N ASP A 108 11.77 1.41 -11.75
CA ASP A 108 10.71 0.43 -12.04
C ASP A 108 10.87 -0.11 -13.47
N THR A 109 10.57 -1.40 -13.66
CA THR A 109 10.44 -1.98 -15.01
C THR A 109 9.24 -1.40 -15.75
N GLU A 110 9.23 -1.46 -17.08
CA GLU A 110 8.10 -1.02 -17.91
C GLU A 110 6.76 -1.61 -17.42
N LEU A 111 6.73 -2.92 -17.14
CA LEU A 111 5.55 -3.60 -16.60
C LEU A 111 5.12 -3.04 -15.23
N THR A 112 6.08 -2.77 -14.33
CA THR A 112 5.78 -2.20 -13.02
C THR A 112 5.23 -0.78 -13.14
N GLN A 113 5.77 0.03 -14.04
CA GLN A 113 5.27 1.39 -14.31
C GLN A 113 3.86 1.37 -14.89
N GLU A 114 3.58 0.43 -15.81
CA GLU A 114 2.25 0.23 -16.38
C GLU A 114 1.24 -0.16 -15.30
N ILE A 115 1.54 -1.16 -14.47
CA ILE A 115 0.66 -1.58 -13.36
C ILE A 115 0.35 -0.42 -12.41
N LYS A 116 1.38 0.37 -12.05
CA LYS A 116 1.24 1.54 -11.20
C LYS A 116 0.38 2.64 -11.82
N THR A 117 0.60 2.92 -13.11
CA THR A 117 -0.15 3.92 -13.85
C THR A 117 -1.63 3.52 -13.95
N GLU A 118 -1.91 2.26 -14.30
CA GLU A 118 -3.28 1.74 -14.36
C GLU A 118 -3.97 1.81 -12.98
N ALA A 119 -3.26 1.49 -11.91
CA ALA A 119 -3.80 1.60 -10.55
C ALA A 119 -4.18 3.06 -10.20
N LEU A 120 -3.37 4.05 -10.60
CA LEU A 120 -3.68 5.47 -10.41
C LEU A 120 -4.89 5.93 -11.26
N LEU A 121 -5.07 5.38 -12.47
CA LEU A 121 -6.19 5.74 -13.34
C LEU A 121 -7.54 5.27 -12.77
N VAL A 122 -7.59 4.05 -12.22
CA VAL A 122 -8.82 3.51 -11.59
C VAL A 122 -9.33 4.44 -10.48
N GLU A 123 -8.43 5.02 -9.69
CA GLU A 123 -8.83 5.97 -8.64
C GLU A 123 -9.44 7.27 -9.20
N ASN A 124 -8.82 7.87 -10.22
CA ASN A 124 -9.32 9.12 -10.81
C ASN A 124 -10.71 8.96 -11.44
N THR A 125 -11.00 7.77 -11.98
CA THR A 125 -12.34 7.45 -12.47
C THR A 125 -13.36 7.20 -11.35
N ALA A 126 -12.93 6.64 -10.21
CA ALA A 126 -13.79 6.36 -9.06
C ALA A 126 -14.06 7.59 -8.17
N LEU A 127 -13.14 8.55 -8.12
CA LEU A 127 -13.26 9.80 -7.33
C LEU A 127 -13.73 11.00 -8.19
N GLY A 128 -14.02 10.79 -9.47
CA GLY A 128 -14.39 11.81 -10.46
C GLY A 128 -15.73 12.53 -10.27
N GLU A 129 -16.38 12.40 -9.11
CA GLU A 129 -17.51 13.28 -8.69
C GLU A 129 -17.14 14.12 -7.45
N SER A 130 -15.97 14.77 -7.41
CA SER A 130 -15.85 16.02 -6.64
C SER A 130 -14.61 16.85 -6.95
N SER A 131 -14.88 18.11 -7.25
CA SER A 131 -14.03 19.30 -7.10
C SER A 131 -13.05 19.66 -8.23
N LEU A 132 -13.54 20.61 -9.01
CA LEU A 132 -12.81 21.63 -9.75
C LEU A 132 -11.77 22.36 -8.87
N ALA A 133 -10.67 22.73 -9.54
CA ALA A 133 -9.79 23.89 -9.40
C ALA A 133 -9.75 24.64 -8.05
N GLU A 134 -8.54 24.83 -7.51
CA GLU A 134 -7.83 26.10 -7.73
C GLU A 134 -6.35 26.03 -7.31
N ASP A 135 -5.58 26.74 -8.14
CA ASP A 135 -4.15 27.01 -8.17
C ASP A 135 -3.84 28.30 -7.39
N HIS A 136 -2.76 28.35 -6.60
CA HIS A 136 -1.73 29.39 -6.74
C HIS A 136 -0.57 29.24 -5.73
N THR A 137 0.61 29.41 -6.32
CA THR A 137 1.98 29.68 -5.85
C THR A 137 2.17 30.89 -4.91
N ASP A 138 3.04 30.80 -3.89
CA ASP A 138 4.34 31.53 -3.81
C ASP A 138 5.10 31.45 -2.44
N LYS A 139 6.36 30.99 -2.52
CA LYS A 139 7.68 31.36 -1.89
C LYS A 139 7.92 31.71 -0.38
N GLU A 140 8.90 30.96 0.19
CA GLU A 140 10.05 31.26 1.13
C GLU A 140 9.77 31.91 2.53
N LYS A 141 10.43 31.64 3.69
CA LYS A 141 11.75 31.06 4.08
C LYS A 141 11.87 30.82 5.64
N GLU A 142 12.69 29.85 6.08
CA GLU A 142 13.53 29.68 7.33
C GLU A 142 12.98 29.97 8.77
N ALA A 143 13.34 29.31 9.89
CA ALA A 143 14.32 28.28 10.30
C ALA A 143 14.05 27.74 11.76
N ALA A 144 14.63 26.56 12.10
CA ALA A 144 15.09 26.05 13.44
C ALA A 144 14.04 25.74 14.56
N THR A 145 14.12 24.75 15.47
CA THR A 145 15.08 23.70 15.91
C THR A 145 14.35 22.67 16.82
N ALA A 146 14.85 21.42 16.92
CA ALA A 146 14.34 20.26 17.69
C ALA A 146 14.57 20.33 19.24
N PRO A 147 14.14 19.34 20.10
CA PRO A 147 14.71 17.98 20.15
C PRO A 147 13.75 16.81 20.52
N GLN A 148 14.33 15.60 20.49
CA GLN A 148 13.79 14.24 20.42
C GLN A 148 13.59 13.54 21.79
N SER A 149 12.87 12.40 21.83
CA SER A 149 13.29 11.19 22.58
C SER A 149 12.59 9.89 22.09
N ALA A 150 13.16 8.72 22.42
CA ALA A 150 13.18 7.48 21.63
C ALA A 150 12.57 6.21 22.30
N LYS A 151 12.13 5.21 21.50
CA LYS A 151 12.55 3.75 21.51
C LYS A 151 11.60 2.76 20.76
N LYS A 152 12.19 2.07 19.74
CA LYS A 152 12.02 0.69 19.13
C LYS A 152 10.70 0.18 18.46
N PRO A 153 10.74 -0.59 17.33
CA PRO A 153 9.64 -0.66 16.36
C PRO A 153 8.90 -2.02 16.26
N LYS A 154 7.55 -1.96 16.21
CA LYS A 154 6.71 -2.80 15.34
C LYS A 154 6.29 -1.90 14.17
N LYS A 155 6.27 -2.41 12.93
CA LYS A 155 5.91 -1.61 11.75
C LYS A 155 4.39 -1.33 11.79
N SER A 156 4.00 -0.24 12.47
CA SER A 156 2.68 0.39 12.38
C SER A 156 2.67 1.32 11.17
N LEU A 157 1.50 1.68 10.63
CA LEU A 157 1.36 2.73 9.60
C LEU A 157 2.16 3.99 9.92
N GLY A 158 2.36 4.30 11.21
CA GLY A 158 3.24 5.37 11.68
C GLY A 158 4.67 5.31 11.15
N SER A 159 5.20 4.17 10.70
CA SER A 159 6.53 4.11 10.07
C SER A 159 6.58 4.74 8.69
N PHE A 160 5.46 4.76 7.95
CA PHE A 160 5.37 5.45 6.67
C PHE A 160 5.31 6.96 6.89
N PHE A 161 4.54 7.42 7.89
CA PHE A 161 4.45 8.84 8.24
C PHE A 161 5.72 9.43 8.86
N LYS A 162 6.67 8.62 9.33
CA LYS A 162 7.84 9.09 10.09
C LYS A 162 8.92 9.76 9.21
N LYS A 163 8.81 9.71 7.88
CA LYS A 163 9.80 10.36 6.98
C LYS A 163 9.56 11.85 6.75
N THR A 164 8.53 12.45 7.33
CA THR A 164 8.31 13.90 7.29
C THR A 164 8.15 14.44 8.70
N SER A 165 9.21 15.03 9.26
CA SER A 165 9.09 15.85 10.47
C SER A 165 9.83 17.18 10.35
N SER A 166 9.06 18.25 10.10
CA SER A 166 9.20 19.54 10.76
C SER A 166 7.87 20.33 10.65
N ALA A 167 7.36 20.78 11.80
CA ALA A 167 6.07 21.45 12.10
C ALA A 167 5.96 22.90 11.49
N PRO A 168 4.92 23.78 11.73
CA PRO A 168 3.94 23.82 12.83
C PRO A 168 2.47 24.21 12.47
N ALA A 169 1.69 24.41 13.53
CA ALA A 169 0.24 24.58 13.65
C ALA A 169 -0.44 25.71 12.85
N SER A 170 -1.64 25.44 12.33
CA SER A 170 -2.67 26.46 12.07
C SER A 170 -3.48 26.72 13.35
N CYS A 171 -2.96 27.59 14.23
CA CYS A 171 -3.65 28.07 15.44
C CYS A 171 -5.06 28.62 15.13
N SER A 172 -5.23 29.19 13.94
CA SER A 172 -6.43 29.92 13.53
C SER A 172 -7.64 29.03 13.25
N GLN A 173 -7.47 27.86 12.61
CA GLN A 173 -8.62 26.98 12.33
C GLN A 173 -9.19 26.36 13.60
N ARG A 174 -8.33 26.03 14.58
CA ARG A 174 -8.76 25.52 15.87
C ARG A 174 -9.58 26.56 16.64
N GLN A 175 -9.16 27.82 16.61
CA GLN A 175 -9.89 28.93 17.24
C GLN A 175 -11.26 29.20 16.60
N ILE A 176 -11.37 29.05 15.27
CA ILE A 176 -12.64 29.20 14.55
C ILE A 176 -13.61 28.08 14.95
N ILE A 177 -13.14 26.84 14.98
CA ILE A 177 -13.96 25.69 15.37
C ILE A 177 -14.39 25.79 16.84
N GLU A 178 -13.51 26.24 17.76
CA GLU A 178 -13.85 26.44 19.17
C GLU A 178 -14.85 27.59 19.39
N GLN A 179 -14.78 28.66 18.59
CA GLN A 179 -15.80 29.71 18.61
C GLN A 179 -17.16 29.20 18.12
N GLU A 180 -17.17 28.43 17.04
CA GLU A 180 -18.41 27.87 16.50
C GLU A 180 -19.05 26.91 17.49
N LEU A 181 -18.28 25.99 18.07
CA LEU A 181 -18.78 25.00 19.04
C LEU A 181 -19.35 25.66 20.30
N ASN A 182 -18.68 26.70 20.83
CA ASN A 182 -19.20 27.48 21.95
C ASN A 182 -20.51 28.21 21.60
N SER A 183 -20.67 28.65 20.35
CA SER A 183 -21.92 29.27 19.91
C SER A 183 -23.12 28.31 19.98
N TYR A 184 -22.95 27.03 19.60
CA TYR A 184 -24.02 26.03 19.68
C TYR A 184 -24.33 25.60 21.12
N ILE A 185 -23.31 25.50 21.98
CA ILE A 185 -23.51 25.15 23.39
C ILE A 185 -24.31 26.25 24.10
N MET A 186 -24.04 27.52 23.78
CA MET A 186 -24.77 28.65 24.36
C MET A 186 -26.17 28.82 23.75
N ALA A 187 -26.36 28.45 22.48
CA ALA A 187 -27.68 28.48 21.83
C ALA A 187 -28.64 27.43 22.41
N MET A 188 -28.16 26.25 22.81
CA MET A 188 -29.00 25.22 23.47
C MET A 188 -29.39 25.59 24.90
N ALA A 189 -28.63 26.45 25.57
CA ALA A 189 -28.92 26.87 26.95
C ALA A 189 -30.01 27.97 27.04
N ALA A 190 -30.52 28.47 25.91
CA ALA A 190 -31.53 29.52 25.86
C ALA A 190 -32.99 29.00 25.82
N ASP A 191 -33.20 27.68 25.66
CA ASP A 191 -34.52 27.04 25.62
C ASP A 191 -34.77 26.10 26.82
N SER A 192 -34.46 26.55 28.04
CA SER A 192 -34.88 25.88 29.30
C SER A 192 -35.30 26.87 30.37
#